data_AF-A0A661TIT9-F1
#
_entry.id   AF-A0A661TIT9-F1
#
_cell.length_a   1.000
_cell.length_b   1.000
_cell.length_c   1.000
_cell.angle_alpha   90.00
_cell.angle_beta   90.00
_cell.angle_gamma   90.00
#
_symmetry.space_group_name_H-M   'P 1'
#
loop_
_entity.id
_entity.type
_entity.pdbx_description
1 polymer ?
#
loop_
_entity_poly.entity_id
_entity_poly.type
_entity_poly.pdbx_seq_one_letter_code
_entity_poly.pdbx_strand_id
1 'polypeptide(L)'
;MEKIVHNNSGGVNTAQEALHFVREHKNIFSTSTRRYVVNSVPPVIKEIDRYKDKVKYWFWCFFPSPKKRIIYQFDHKPTKQELAKMWKDWEEENEV
;
A
#
# COMPACT_ATOMS: atom_id res chain seq x y z
N MET A 1 5.79 1.92 -12.35
CA MET A 1 5.62 1.50 -10.93
C MET A 1 6.83 1.99 -10.15
N GLU A 2 6.61 2.71 -9.07
CA GLU A 2 7.66 3.10 -8.11
C GLU A 2 7.48 2.29 -6.82
N LYS A 3 8.59 1.79 -6.24
CA LYS A 3 8.62 1.02 -4.98
C LYS A 3 9.36 1.84 -3.92
N ILE A 4 8.67 2.21 -2.84
CA ILE A 4 9.22 2.99 -1.73
C ILE A 4 9.25 2.11 -0.48
N VAL A 5 10.41 1.97 0.15
CA VAL A 5 10.60 1.10 1.32
C VAL A 5 10.83 1.93 2.58
N HIS A 6 10.07 1.63 3.63
CA HIS A 6 10.17 2.26 4.95
C HIS A 6 10.52 1.22 6.02
N ASN A 7 11.78 1.21 6.44
CA ASN A 7 12.25 0.43 7.57
C ASN A 7 11.92 1.18 8.88
N ASN A 8 11.45 0.49 9.93
CA ASN A 8 11.00 1.08 11.21
C ASN A 8 9.65 1.81 11.19
N SER A 9 8.76 1.43 10.28
CA SER A 9 7.37 1.83 10.40
C SER A 9 6.76 1.13 11.62
N GLY A 10 6.09 1.88 12.51
CA GLY A 10 5.40 1.31 13.67
C GLY A 10 4.62 0.05 13.26
N GLY A 11 4.81 -1.04 14.00
CA GLY A 11 4.35 -2.36 13.58
C GLY A 11 2.85 -2.37 13.39
N VAL A 12 2.41 -2.51 12.14
CA VAL A 12 1.01 -2.69 11.79
C VAL A 12 0.78 -4.18 11.62
N ASN A 13 -0.04 -4.76 12.49
CA ASN A 13 -0.25 -6.20 12.54
C ASN A 13 -1.62 -6.59 11.98
N THR A 14 -2.56 -5.64 11.97
CA THR A 14 -3.95 -5.88 11.56
C THR A 14 -4.40 -4.96 10.44
N ALA A 15 -5.42 -5.38 9.68
CA ALA A 15 -6.04 -4.55 8.64
C ALA A 15 -6.62 -3.24 9.19
N GLN A 16 -7.14 -3.24 10.43
CA GLN A 16 -7.68 -2.05 11.07
C GLN A 16 -6.58 -1.05 11.42
N GLU A 17 -5.49 -1.51 12.02
CA GLU A 17 -4.30 -0.69 12.28
C GLU A 17 -3.72 -0.14 10.97
N ALA A 18 -3.68 -0.95 9.91
CA ALA A 18 -3.19 -0.54 8.60
C ALA A 18 -4.04 0.57 8.01
N LEU A 19 -5.37 0.41 8.04
CA LEU A 19 -6.29 1.44 7.57
C LEU A 19 -6.15 2.73 8.37
N HIS A 20 -6.04 2.65 9.70
CA HIS A 20 -5.84 3.81 10.54
C HIS A 20 -4.50 4.49 10.22
N PHE A 21 -3.42 3.72 10.13
CA PHE A 21 -2.09 4.23 9.75
C PHE A 21 -2.13 4.98 8.42
N VAL A 22 -2.72 4.39 7.37
CA VAL A 22 -2.82 5.03 6.04
C VAL A 22 -3.63 6.32 6.10
N ARG A 23 -4.66 6.39 6.96
CA ARG A 23 -5.44 7.62 7.15
C ARG A 23 -4.60 8.73 7.77
N GLU A 24 -3.83 8.44 8.81
CA GLU A 24 -3.01 9.42 9.53
C GLU A 24 -1.78 9.89 8.74
N HIS A 25 -1.19 9.04 7.90
CA HIS A 25 0.14 9.29 7.30
C HIS A 25 0.12 9.76 5.85
N LYS A 26 -1.05 9.92 5.22
CA LYS A 26 -1.11 10.51 3.88
C LYS A 26 -1.38 12.00 3.96
N ASN A 27 -0.84 12.78 3.02
CA ASN A 27 -1.16 14.19 2.82
C ASN A 27 -2.63 14.34 2.34
N ILE A 28 -3.54 14.61 3.27
CA ILE A 28 -5.02 14.43 3.18
C ILE A 28 -5.75 15.62 2.54
N PHE A 29 -5.34 16.11 1.38
CA PHE A 29 -6.12 17.18 0.71
C PHE A 29 -7.08 16.68 -0.39
N SER A 30 -7.24 15.36 -0.56
CA SER A 30 -8.19 14.80 -1.53
C SER A 30 -9.31 14.03 -0.83
N THR A 31 -10.47 14.69 -0.68
CA THR A 31 -11.76 14.09 -0.28
C THR A 31 -12.22 12.98 -1.25
N SER A 32 -11.59 12.89 -2.42
CA SER A 32 -11.88 11.91 -3.48
C SER A 32 -11.10 10.59 -3.34
N THR A 33 -10.35 10.41 -2.25
CA THR A 33 -9.52 9.22 -2.03
C THR A 33 -10.35 8.03 -1.56
N ARG A 34 -10.31 6.92 -2.30
CA ARG A 34 -10.94 5.64 -1.92
C ARG A 34 -9.90 4.65 -1.40
N ARG A 35 -10.22 3.92 -0.33
CA ARG A 35 -9.32 2.94 0.32
C ARG A 35 -10.00 1.57 0.42
N TYR A 36 -9.22 0.53 0.20
CA TYR A 36 -9.67 -0.86 0.19
C TYR A 36 -8.63 -1.74 0.87
N VAL A 37 -9.08 -2.64 1.76
CA VAL A 37 -8.23 -3.74 2.25
C VAL A 37 -8.20 -4.80 1.15
N VAL A 38 -7.00 -5.14 0.67
CA VAL A 38 -6.80 -6.13 -0.40
C VAL A 38 -6.33 -7.47 0.17
N ASN A 39 -5.51 -7.41 1.22
CA ASN A 39 -5.14 -8.56 2.03
C ASN A 39 -5.18 -8.13 3.51
N SER A 40 -5.48 -9.06 4.41
CA SER A 40 -5.60 -8.78 5.84
C SER A 40 -4.38 -9.23 6.64
N VAL A 41 -3.59 -10.22 6.16
CA VAL A 41 -2.42 -10.76 6.88
C VAL A 41 -1.31 -11.20 5.91
N PRO A 42 -0.12 -10.58 5.94
CA PRO A 42 0.08 -9.19 6.36
C PRO A 42 -0.89 -8.22 5.67
N PRO A 43 -1.29 -7.12 6.31
CA PRO A 43 -2.28 -6.25 5.73
C PRO A 43 -1.73 -5.49 4.51
N VAL A 44 -2.55 -5.42 3.46
CA VAL A 44 -2.29 -4.65 2.24
C VAL A 44 -3.47 -3.73 1.98
N ILE A 45 -3.19 -2.42 1.93
CA ILE A 45 -4.21 -1.39 1.66
C ILE A 45 -3.99 -0.81 0.27
N LYS A 46 -5.00 -0.91 -0.58
CA LYS A 46 -5.05 -0.20 -1.85
C LYS A 46 -5.74 1.14 -1.66
N GLU A 47 -5.11 2.18 -2.17
CA GLU A 47 -5.69 3.51 -2.22
C GLU A 47 -5.74 4.02 -3.66
N ILE A 48 -6.85 4.66 -4.01
CA ILE A 48 -7.07 5.28 -5.30
C ILE A 48 -7.37 6.75 -5.04
N ASP A 49 -6.50 7.62 -5.53
CA ASP A 49 -6.66 9.05 -5.46
C ASP A 49 -7.00 9.60 -6.85
N ARG A 50 -8.02 10.45 -6.91
CA ARG A 50 -8.52 11.04 -8.15
C ARG A 50 -8.53 12.55 -7.99
N TYR A 51 -7.77 13.22 -8.84
CA TYR A 51 -7.75 14.66 -8.91
C TYR A 51 -7.81 15.10 -10.37
N LYS A 52 -8.95 15.66 -10.78
CA LYS A 52 -9.27 15.95 -12.19
C LYS A 52 -9.07 14.68 -13.03
N ASP A 53 -8.29 14.78 -14.11
CA ASP A 53 -7.99 13.65 -15.01
C ASP A 53 -6.85 12.75 -14.53
N LYS A 54 -6.20 13.11 -13.40
CA LYS A 54 -5.09 12.32 -12.84
C LYS A 54 -5.64 11.32 -11.83
N VAL A 55 -5.25 10.06 -12.01
CA VAL A 55 -5.56 8.98 -11.06
C VAL A 55 -4.27 8.35 -10.59
N LYS A 56 -4.05 8.36 -9.28
CA LYS A 56 -2.92 7.68 -8.64
C LYS A 56 -3.40 6.48 -7.86
N TYR A 57 -2.66 5.39 -7.96
CA TYR A 57 -2.91 4.16 -7.23
C TYR A 57 -1.74 3.89 -6.30
N TRP A 58 -2.05 3.54 -5.06
CA TRP A 58 -1.06 3.22 -4.04
C TRP A 58 -1.40 1.86 -3.43
N PHE A 59 -0.39 1.04 -3.21
CA PHE A 59 -0.52 -0.20 -2.46
C PHE A 59 0.44 -0.14 -1.28
N TRP A 60 -0.14 -0.08 -0.08
CA TRP A 60 0.56 -0.04 1.18
C TRP A 60 0.65 -1.45 1.71
N CYS A 61 1.83 -2.04 1.62
CA CYS A 61 2.11 -3.39 2.06
C CYS A 61 2.86 -3.36 3.39
N PHE A 62 2.21 -3.83 4.45
CA PHE A 62 2.77 -3.80 5.79
C PHE A 62 3.38 -5.15 6.14
N PHE A 63 4.52 -5.13 6.83
CA PHE A 63 5.24 -6.32 7.27
C PHE A 63 5.46 -6.23 8.78
N PRO A 64 4.83 -7.12 9.58
CA PRO A 64 4.98 -7.16 11.03
C PRO A 64 6.41 -7.51 11.48
N SER A 65 7.07 -8.39 10.73
CA SER A 65 8.43 -8.86 10.99
C SER A 65 9.13 -9.15 9.66
N PRO A 66 10.31 -8.58 9.39
CA PRO A 66 10.85 -7.39 10.07
C PRO A 66 9.87 -6.21 9.96
N LYS A 67 9.85 -5.31 10.94
CA LYS A 67 8.95 -4.13 10.95
C LYS A 67 9.31 -3.17 9.80
N LYS A 68 8.66 -3.37 8.65
CA LYS A 68 8.81 -2.55 7.46
C LYS A 68 7.47 -2.34 6.77
N ARG A 69 7.46 -1.39 5.85
CA ARG A 69 6.36 -1.17 4.93
C ARG A 69 6.90 -0.85 3.57
N ILE A 70 6.25 -1.38 2.54
CA ILE A 70 6.55 -1.08 1.15
C ILE A 70 5.33 -0.39 0.56
N ILE A 71 5.55 0.71 -0.16
CA ILE A 71 4.51 1.45 -0.86
C ILE A 71 4.79 1.35 -2.35
N TYR A 72 3.85 0.80 -3.12
CA TYR A 72 3.90 0.80 -4.58
C TYR A 72 3.02 1.90 -5.14
N GLN A 73 3.60 2.82 -5.92
CA GLN A 73 2.87 3.88 -6.62
C GLN A 73 2.73 3.56 -8.10
N PHE A 74 1.53 3.82 -8.63
CA PHE A 74 1.22 3.78 -10.06
C PHE A 74 0.49 5.06 -10.46
N ASP A 75 0.97 5.73 -11.50
CA ASP A 75 0.31 6.91 -12.11
C ASP A 75 -0.72 6.51 -13.18
N HIS A 76 -0.92 5.20 -13.36
CA HIS A 76 -1.92 4.60 -14.24
C HIS A 76 -2.61 3.44 -13.52
N LYS A 77 -3.73 2.96 -14.06
CA LYS A 77 -4.40 1.77 -13.53
C LYS A 77 -3.43 0.57 -13.66
N PRO A 78 -3.04 -0.09 -12.56
CA PRO A 78 -2.08 -1.18 -12.61
C PRO A 78 -2.52 -2.29 -13.55
N THR A 79 -1.60 -2.76 -14.38
CA THR A 79 -1.83 -3.92 -15.24
C THR A 79 -1.79 -5.22 -14.44
N LYS A 80 -2.29 -6.32 -15.01
CA LYS A 80 -2.22 -7.65 -14.37
C LYS A 80 -0.77 -8.07 -14.10
N GLN A 81 0.15 -7.77 -15.02
CA GLN A 81 1.57 -8.11 -14.89
C GLN A 81 2.25 -7.31 -13.78
N GLU A 82 1.97 -6.02 -13.68
CA GLU A 82 2.47 -5.17 -12.59
C GLU A 82 1.98 -5.63 -11.22
N LEU A 83 0.70 -5.98 -11.11
CA LEU A 83 0.15 -6.53 -9.87
C LEU A 83 0.78 -7.88 -9.53
N ALA A 84 0.95 -8.77 -10.51
CA ALA A 84 1.60 -10.06 -10.28
C ALA A 84 3.04 -9.89 -9.78
N LYS A 85 3.79 -8.94 -10.37
CA LYS A 85 5.14 -8.60 -9.88
C LYS A 85 5.10 -8.06 -8.45
N MET A 86 4.20 -7.12 -8.15
CA MET A 86 4.04 -6.57 -6.80
C MET A 86 3.71 -7.65 -5.77
N TRP A 87 2.82 -8.59 -6.09
CA TRP A 87 2.46 -9.69 -5.20
C TRP A 87 3.62 -10.65 -4.97
N LYS A 88 4.34 -11.00 -6.03
CA LYS A 88 5.56 -11.81 -5.91
C LYS A 88 6.61 -11.14 -5.03
N ASP A 89 6.89 -9.86 -5.27
CA ASP A 89 7.81 -9.08 -4.44
C ASP A 89 7.33 -9.06 -2.97
N TRP A 90 6.02 -8.94 -2.73
CA TRP A 90 5.44 -8.94 -1.38
C TRP A 90 5.58 -10.30 -0.68
N GLU A 91 5.37 -11.40 -1.39
CA GLU A 91 5.56 -12.76 -0.88
C GLU A 91 7.02 -13.00 -0.49
N GLU A 92 7.95 -12.68 -1.39
CA GLU A 92 9.41 -12.80 -1.14
C GLU A 92 9.85 -11.97 0.08
N GLU A 93 9.25 -10.80 0.30
CA GLU A 93 9.57 -9.93 1.43
C GLU A 93 8.94 -10.38 2.76
N ASN A 94 7.96 -11.30 2.72
CA ASN A 94 7.23 -11.83 3.87
C ASN A 94 7.72 -13.23 4.31
N GLU A 95 8.33 -13.99 3.40
CA GLU A 95 8.97 -15.29 3.72
C GLU A 95 10.35 -15.16 4.38
N VAL A 96 10.86 -13.92 4.54
CA VAL A 96 12.13 -13.57 5.17
C VAL A 96 11.91 -12.97 6.56
#